data_AF-A0AAD8PAW3-F1
#
_entry.id   AF-A0AAD8PAW3-F1
#
_cell.length_a   1.000
_cell.length_b   1.000
_cell.length_c   1.000
_cell.angle_alpha   90.00
_cell.angle_beta   90.00
_cell.angle_gamma   90.00
#
_symmetry.space_group_name_H-M   'P 1'
#
loop_
_entity.id
_entity.type
_entity.pdbx_description
1 polymer ?
#
loop_
_entity_poly.entity_id
_entity_poly.type
_entity_poly.pdbx_seq_one_letter_code
_entity_poly.pdbx_strand_id
1 'polypeptide(L)'
;MFETFGEVKDMVIKSLKKKGSALIVMVTKEAAVAATGTMCGDLSNPLLVIALQPAAAAASFPTAHERVGPQLNEDLVGARYQAFEDSVMQELQKAAERQKESNKSM
;
A
#
# COMPACT_ATOMS: atom_id res chain seq x y z
N MET A 1 16.03 2.08 23.13
CA MET A 1 15.69 1.99 21.69
C MET A 1 14.83 3.16 21.28
N PHE A 2 13.54 3.21 21.65
CA PHE A 2 12.67 4.32 21.25
C PHE A 2 13.08 5.70 21.79
N GLU A 3 13.88 5.72 22.86
CA GLU A 3 14.53 6.93 23.38
C GLU A 3 15.38 7.69 22.33
N THR A 4 15.82 7.04 21.24
CA THR A 4 16.55 7.71 20.15
C THR A 4 15.69 8.72 19.39
N PHE A 5 14.37 8.55 19.42
CA PHE A 5 13.42 9.47 18.77
C PHE A 5 12.96 10.59 19.72
N GLY A 6 13.15 10.41 21.03
CA GLY A 6 12.76 11.34 22.08
C GLY A 6 12.40 10.63 23.38
N GLU A 7 12.11 11.42 24.42
CA GLU A 7 11.76 10.88 25.73
C GLU A 7 10.47 10.04 25.68
N VAL A 8 10.54 8.84 26.27
CA VAL A 8 9.42 7.90 26.37
C VAL A 8 8.68 8.17 27.68
N LYS A 9 7.38 8.41 27.59
CA LYS A 9 6.52 8.63 28.76
C LYS A 9 6.09 7.31 29.40
N ASP A 10 5.64 6.36 28.59
CA ASP A 10 5.14 5.07 29.07
C ASP A 10 5.21 3.99 27.95
N MET A 11 5.25 2.72 28.35
CA MET A 11 5.27 1.58 27.44
C MET A 11 4.45 0.41 28.00
N VAL A 12 3.55 -0.12 27.18
CA VAL A 12 2.75 -1.30 27.49
C VAL A 12 3.05 -2.41 26.49
N ILE A 13 3.56 -3.54 26.97
CA ILE A 13 3.85 -4.71 26.13
C ILE A 13 2.69 -5.71 26.24
N LYS A 14 2.06 -6.00 25.09
CA LYS A 14 1.03 -7.03 24.94
C LYS A 14 1.66 -8.25 24.28
N SER A 15 2.00 -9.26 25.07
CA SER A 15 2.51 -10.52 24.53
C SER A 15 1.38 -11.56 24.42
N LEU A 16 1.12 -12.04 23.21
CA LEU A 16 0.51 -13.35 22.98
C LEU A 16 1.61 -14.28 22.45
N LYS A 17 1.63 -15.54 22.91
CA LYS A 17 2.69 -16.56 22.72
C LYS A 17 3.50 -16.54 21.40
N LYS A 18 2.90 -16.14 20.26
CA LYS A 18 3.56 -16.09 18.93
C LYS A 18 3.66 -14.71 18.29
N LYS A 19 2.99 -13.68 18.81
CA LYS A 19 2.99 -12.31 18.28
C LYS A 19 2.91 -11.34 19.44
N GLY A 20 4.01 -10.62 19.68
CA GLY A 20 4.06 -9.52 20.62
C GLY A 20 3.69 -8.21 19.92
N SER A 21 2.92 -7.37 20.59
CA SER A 21 2.78 -5.96 20.22
C SER A 21 3.10 -5.10 21.44
N ALA A 22 3.45 -3.84 21.20
CA ALA A 22 3.64 -2.87 22.26
C ALA A 22 2.95 -1.56 21.88
N LEU A 23 2.45 -0.86 22.89
CA LEU A 23 2.01 0.52 22.78
C LEU A 23 3.05 1.39 23.48
N ILE A 24 3.57 2.38 22.78
CA ILE A 24 4.58 3.30 23.29
C ILE A 24 4.00 4.70 23.25
N VAL A 25 4.07 5.38 24.39
CA VAL A 25 3.62 6.76 24.54
C VAL A 25 4.87 7.64 24.63
N MET A 26 5.09 8.47 23.62
CA MET A 26 6.17 9.46 23.64
C MET A 26 5.72 10.72 24.39
N VAL A 27 6.67 11.46 24.97
CA VAL A 27 6.39 12.76 25.61
C VAL A 27 5.96 13.81 24.57
N THR A 28 6.63 13.85 23.43
CA THR A 28 6.36 14.82 22.35
C THR A 28 5.73 14.16 21.13
N LYS A 29 4.93 14.93 20.39
CA LYS A 29 4.28 14.46 19.15
C LYS A 29 5.32 14.20 18.07
N GLU A 30 6.33 15.05 18.00
CA GLU A 30 7.41 15.01 17.02
C GLU A 30 8.22 13.71 17.15
N ALA A 31 8.50 13.28 18.38
CA ALA A 31 9.17 12.02 18.66
C ALA A 31 8.33 10.80 18.21
N ALA A 32 7.01 10.84 18.42
CA ALA A 32 6.11 9.78 17.96
C ALA A 32 6.05 9.71 16.42
N VAL A 33 6.02 10.87 15.75
CA VAL A 33 6.05 10.96 14.28
C VAL A 33 7.38 10.46 13.73
N ALA A 34 8.50 10.85 14.34
CA ALA A 34 9.84 10.41 13.94
C ALA A 34 10.04 8.89 14.10
N ALA A 35 9.44 8.28 15.13
CA ALA A 35 9.49 6.83 15.32
C ALA A 35 8.59 6.08 14.31
N THR A 36 7.49 6.69 13.88
CA THR A 36 6.53 6.06 12.95
C THR A 36 7.15 5.88 11.58
N GLY A 37 6.97 4.70 10.96
CA GLY A 37 7.52 4.41 9.64
C GLY A 37 9.02 4.08 9.63
N THR A 38 9.67 4.04 10.80
CA THR A 38 11.04 3.55 10.95
C THR A 38 11.06 2.05 11.26
N MET A 39 12.10 1.36 10.78
CA MET A 39 12.33 -0.03 11.12
C MET A 39 13.15 -0.10 12.39
N CYS A 40 12.56 -0.64 13.46
CA CYS A 40 13.21 -0.78 14.75
C CYS A 40 13.53 -2.25 15.04
N GLY A 41 14.49 -2.55 15.90
CA GLY A 41 14.74 -3.88 16.44
C GLY A 41 15.90 -4.59 15.77
N ASP A 42 15.92 -5.92 15.92
CA ASP A 42 16.91 -6.78 15.27
C ASP A 42 16.54 -6.97 13.79
N LEU A 43 17.54 -7.03 12.91
CA LEU A 43 17.34 -7.35 11.49
C LEU A 43 16.70 -8.73 11.28
N SER A 44 16.92 -9.67 12.21
CA SER A 44 16.30 -10.99 12.20
C SER A 44 14.80 -10.96 12.54
N ASN A 45 14.34 -9.90 13.22
CA ASN A 45 12.95 -9.70 13.59
C ASN A 45 12.63 -8.19 13.72
N PRO A 46 12.48 -7.49 12.58
CA PRO A 46 12.22 -6.06 12.59
C PRO A 46 10.84 -5.77 13.19
N LEU A 47 10.80 -4.82 14.11
CA LEU A 47 9.61 -4.27 14.71
C LEU A 47 9.04 -3.19 13.79
N LEU A 48 7.78 -3.38 13.40
CA LEU A 48 7.01 -2.40 12.66
C LEU A 48 6.40 -1.37 13.62
N VAL A 49 6.70 -0.10 13.39
CA VAL A 49 6.17 1.02 14.20
C VAL A 49 5.05 1.72 13.43
N ILE A 50 3.84 1.67 13.99
CA ILE A 50 2.64 2.30 13.43
C ILE A 50 2.04 3.31 14.41
N ALA A 51 1.46 4.38 13.90
CA ALA A 51 0.71 5.32 14.71
C ALA A 51 -0.55 4.65 15.28
N LEU A 52 -0.81 4.84 16.59
CA LEU A 52 -2.00 4.26 17.25
C LEU A 52 -3.31 4.80 16.66
N GLN A 53 -3.35 6.09 16.36
CA GLN A 53 -4.45 6.72 15.64
C GLN A 53 -4.02 6.96 14.20
N PRO A 54 -4.84 6.57 13.21
CA PRO A 54 -4.63 7.01 11.84
C PRO A 54 -4.58 8.55 11.86
N ALA A 55 -3.47 9.13 11.40
CA ALA A 55 -3.47 10.56 11.09
C ALA A 55 -4.61 10.77 10.09
N ALA A 56 -5.64 11.52 10.49
CA ALA A 56 -6.78 11.80 9.64
C ALA A 56 -6.27 12.25 8.26
N ALA A 57 -6.52 11.40 7.26
CA ALA A 57 -6.26 11.58 5.83
C ALA A 57 -5.32 12.74 5.46
N ALA A 58 -4.00 12.53 5.57
CA ALA A 58 -3.01 13.46 5.02
C ALA A 58 -1.93 12.70 4.25
N ALA A 59 -2.37 11.85 3.34
CA ALA A 59 -1.60 11.41 2.17
C ALA A 59 -2.60 10.78 1.20
N SER A 60 -3.33 11.61 0.46
CA SER A 60 -3.63 11.21 -0.90
C SER A 60 -2.26 11.06 -1.57
N PHE A 61 -1.81 9.81 -1.73
CA PHE A 61 -0.82 9.52 -2.76
C PHE A 61 -1.35 10.17 -4.04
N PRO A 62 -0.54 10.90 -4.83
CA PRO A 62 -1.01 11.39 -6.11
C PRO A 62 -1.32 10.17 -6.98
N THR A 63 -2.59 9.76 -6.98
CA THR A 63 -3.14 8.90 -8.01
C THR A 63 -2.95 9.68 -9.29
N ALA A 64 -2.12 9.14 -10.18
CA ALA A 64 -1.83 9.72 -11.47
C ALA A 64 -3.14 10.16 -12.14
N HIS A 65 -3.25 11.48 -12.32
CA HIS A 65 -4.19 12.19 -13.17
C HIS A 65 -5.65 11.69 -13.16
N GLU A 66 -6.45 12.39 -12.36
CA GLU A 66 -7.88 12.54 -12.61
C GLU A 66 -8.11 12.95 -14.08
N ARG A 67 -8.75 12.06 -14.85
CA ARG A 67 -9.51 12.44 -16.04
C ARG A 67 -10.96 12.21 -15.72
N VAL A 68 -11.71 13.31 -15.79
CA VAL A 68 -13.15 13.46 -15.61
C VAL A 68 -13.90 12.31 -16.28
N GLY A 69 -14.57 11.50 -15.47
CA GLY A 69 -15.54 10.48 -15.89
C GLY A 69 -16.60 10.33 -14.80
N PRO A 70 -17.87 9.97 -15.14
CA PRO A 70 -18.97 10.03 -14.20
C PRO A 70 -18.74 9.07 -13.02
N GLN A 71 -19.03 9.57 -11.82
CA GLN A 71 -19.06 8.84 -10.56
C GLN A 71 -19.77 7.48 -10.72
N LEU A 72 -19.00 6.39 -10.76
CA LEU A 72 -19.53 5.02 -10.74
C LEU A 72 -18.77 4.24 -9.68
N ASN A 73 -19.46 4.05 -8.55
CA ASN A 73 -19.33 3.00 -7.54
C ASN A 73 -17.90 2.47 -7.31
N GLU A 74 -17.28 2.92 -6.23
CA GLU A 74 -15.89 2.63 -5.83
C GLU A 74 -15.62 1.15 -5.46
N ASP A 75 -16.63 0.28 -5.45
CA ASP A 75 -16.54 -1.12 -4.99
C ASP A 75 -16.13 -2.15 -6.05
N LEU A 76 -15.92 -1.74 -7.31
CA LEU A 76 -15.49 -2.66 -8.38
C LEU A 76 -14.05 -2.37 -8.80
N VAL A 77 -13.10 -2.76 -7.93
CA VAL A 77 -11.67 -2.87 -8.28
C VAL A 77 -11.56 -3.77 -9.52
N GLY A 78 -11.29 -3.18 -10.68
CA GLY A 78 -11.16 -3.87 -11.98
C GLY A 78 -12.07 -3.31 -13.09
N ALA A 79 -13.24 -2.75 -12.78
CA ALA A 79 -14.18 -2.27 -13.80
C ALA A 79 -13.76 -0.95 -14.48
N ARG A 80 -12.73 -0.28 -13.97
CA ARG A 80 -12.27 1.04 -14.47
C ARG A 80 -11.50 0.95 -15.79
N TYR A 81 -11.02 -0.24 -16.17
CA TYR A 81 -10.18 -0.44 -17.36
C TYR A 81 -10.81 -1.38 -18.39
N GLN A 82 -12.09 -1.77 -18.24
CA GLN A 82 -12.74 -2.77 -19.11
C GLN A 82 -12.59 -2.45 -20.61
N ALA A 83 -12.86 -1.19 -21.01
CA ALA A 83 -12.74 -0.80 -22.42
C ALA A 83 -11.30 -0.88 -22.95
N PHE A 84 -10.30 -0.64 -22.09
CA PHE A 84 -8.89 -0.78 -22.44
C PHE A 84 -8.50 -2.26 -22.57
N GLU A 85 -8.91 -3.09 -21.61
CA GLU A 85 -8.68 -4.54 -21.64
C GLU A 85 -9.34 -5.19 -22.86
N ASP A 86 -10.58 -4.81 -23.17
CA ASP A 86 -11.32 -5.30 -24.35
C ASP A 86 -10.61 -4.92 -25.66
N SER A 87 -10.06 -3.70 -25.75
CA SER A 87 -9.27 -3.25 -26.91
C SER A 87 -8.00 -4.07 -27.08
N VAL A 88 -7.27 -4.34 -25.99
CA VAL A 88 -6.05 -5.17 -26.01
C VAL A 88 -6.40 -6.60 -26.46
N MET A 89 -7.48 -7.18 -25.93
CA MET A 89 -7.94 -8.52 -26.31
C MET A 89 -8.30 -8.61 -27.80
N GLN A 90 -8.98 -7.60 -28.35
CA GLN A 90 -9.31 -7.57 -29.77
C GLN A 90 -8.05 -7.47 -30.66
N GLU A 91 -7.06 -6.68 -30.25
CA GLU A 91 -5.80 -6.57 -30.97
C GLU A 91 -5.04 -7.90 -30.99
N LEU A 92 -4.96 -8.59 -29.85
CA LEU A 92 -4.33 -9.91 -29.74
C LEU A 92 -5.02 -10.96 -30.62
N GLN A 93 -6.35 -10.97 -30.67
CA GLN A 93 -7.11 -11.88 -31.53
C GLN A 93 -6.78 -11.66 -33.02
N LYS A 94 -6.80 -10.40 -33.48
CA LYS A 94 -6.44 -10.06 -34.87
C LYS A 94 -4.99 -10.42 -35.20
N ALA A 95 -4.06 -10.22 -34.26
CA ALA A 95 -2.67 -10.61 -34.46
C ALA A 95 -2.51 -12.13 -34.58
N ALA A 96 -3.24 -12.91 -33.77
CA ALA A 96 -3.22 -14.36 -33.83
C ALA A 96 -3.83 -14.91 -35.14
N GLU A 97 -4.88 -14.28 -35.66
CA GLU A 97 -5.45 -14.62 -36.97
C GLU A 97 -4.46 -14.39 -38.10
N ARG A 98 -3.78 -13.25 -38.11
CA ARG A 98 -2.73 -12.93 -39.09
C ARG A 98 -1.58 -13.93 -39.09
N GLN A 99 -1.15 -14.40 -37.91
CA GLN A 99 -0.13 -15.44 -37.79
C GLN A 99 -0.60 -16.81 -38.30
N LYS A 100 -1.87 -17.15 -38.10
CA LYS A 100 -2.45 -18.37 -38.66
C LYS A 100 -2.56 -18.29 -40.18
N GLU A 101 -2.93 -17.14 -40.72
CA GLU A 101 -2.99 -16.90 -42.16
C GLU A 101 -1.61 -16.93 -42.80
N SER A 102 -0.58 -16.33 -42.17
CA SER A 102 0.79 -16.42 -42.66
C SER A 102 1.33 -17.85 -42.67
N ASN A 103 1.02 -18.64 -41.63
CA ASN A 103 1.44 -20.04 -41.55
C ASN A 103 0.64 -20.97 -42.49
N LYS A 104 -0.53 -20.55 -42.97
CA LYS A 104 -1.34 -21.31 -43.92
C LYS A 104 -0.96 -21.04 -45.38
N SER A 105 -0.25 -19.95 -45.65
CA SER A 105 0.19 -19.55 -46.99
C SER A 105 1.65 -19.96 -47.31
N MET A 106 2.29 -20.72 -46.42
CA MET A 106 3.55 -21.45 -46.67
C MET A 106 3.24 -22.93 -46.86
#